data_AF-A0A7Y4X6V8-F1
#
_entry.id   AF-A0A7Y4X6V8-F1
#
_cell.length_a   1.000
_cell.length_b   1.000
_cell.length_c   1.000
_cell.angle_alpha   90.00
_cell.angle_beta   90.00
_cell.angle_gamma   90.00
#
_symmetry.space_group_name_H-M   'P 1'
#
loop_
_entity.id
_entity.type
_entity.pdbx_description
1 polymer ?
#
loop_
_entity_poly.entity_id
_entity_poly.type
_entity_poly.pdbx_seq_one_letter_code
_entity_poly.pdbx_strand_id
1 'polypeptide(L)'
;MMRTRWLLIVTFLTWGVVAAPSLAWSQISFGVGGDNVEAESSLVPFKIMMRGAINAPARDDSLGYLRMSISDYHATYDFDVLTVQAVDDARITAWAILQQYKNGKHNLILDGPKELLSKIGQAEPRTPLMITGFLQQRRKTLRLTKVEIIGMEDLTSPLPLKEKEGEEEKVAEEEKAAE
;
A
#
# COMPACT_ATOMS: atom_id res chain seq x y z
N MET A 1 -2.42 56.98 29.83
CA MET A 1 -3.76 57.27 30.39
C MET A 1 -4.80 57.06 29.28
N MET A 2 -6.03 56.64 29.64
CA MET A 2 -7.17 56.17 28.79
C MET A 2 -6.95 54.76 28.22
N ARG A 3 -7.43 53.63 28.77
CA ARG A 3 -8.68 53.23 29.45
C ARG A 3 -9.94 53.45 28.62
N THR A 4 -10.30 52.46 27.81
CA THR A 4 -11.70 52.25 27.40
C THR A 4 -12.03 50.77 27.30
N ARG A 5 -12.80 50.33 28.31
CA ARG A 5 -13.48 49.03 28.43
C ARG A 5 -14.60 48.96 27.39
N TRP A 6 -14.77 47.83 26.71
CA TRP A 6 -15.99 47.53 25.97
C TRP A 6 -16.51 46.13 26.30
N LEU A 7 -17.84 46.07 26.31
CA LEU A 7 -18.75 45.13 26.94
C LEU A 7 -18.58 43.64 26.59
N LEU A 8 -18.83 42.83 27.62
CA LEU A 8 -19.45 41.50 27.55
C LEU A 8 -20.79 41.55 26.80
N ILE A 9 -20.98 40.67 25.82
CA ILE A 9 -22.31 40.13 25.48
C ILE A 9 -22.20 38.61 25.51
N VAL A 10 -22.81 38.04 26.54
CA VAL A 10 -23.10 36.62 26.68
C VAL A 10 -24.45 36.38 26.00
N THR A 11 -24.47 35.55 24.97
CA THR A 11 -25.71 34.93 24.48
C THR A 11 -25.51 33.43 24.41
N PHE A 12 -26.09 32.75 25.40
CA PHE A 12 -26.39 31.33 25.39
C PHE A 12 -27.33 31.05 24.21
N LEU A 13 -26.89 30.22 23.26
CA LEU A 13 -27.79 29.56 22.33
C LEU A 13 -27.69 28.05 22.56
N THR A 14 -28.53 27.57 23.46
CA THR A 14 -28.84 26.15 23.65
C THR A 14 -29.59 25.66 22.41
N TRP A 15 -28.94 24.86 21.57
CA TRP A 15 -29.64 24.08 20.56
C TRP A 15 -30.07 22.74 21.14
N GLY A 16 -31.38 22.53 21.13
CA GLY A 16 -32.06 21.39 21.72
C GLY A 16 -31.66 20.08 21.05
N VAL A 17 -31.40 19.09 21.90
CA VAL A 17 -31.31 17.69 21.53
C VAL A 17 -32.73 17.19 21.27
N VAL A 18 -33.14 17.12 20.01
CA VAL A 18 -34.33 16.35 19.62
C VAL A 18 -33.91 14.88 19.55
N ALA A 19 -34.19 14.14 20.62
CA ALA A 19 -34.13 12.69 20.61
C ALA A 19 -35.31 12.16 19.79
N ALA A 20 -35.07 11.82 18.53
CA ALA A 20 -36.04 11.07 17.72
C ALA A 20 -35.93 9.57 18.06
N PRO A 21 -37.05 8.88 18.34
CA PRO A 21 -37.07 7.45 18.57
C PRO A 21 -36.73 6.69 17.28
N SER A 22 -35.79 5.76 17.42
CA SER A 22 -35.32 4.80 16.43
C SER A 22 -36.45 3.91 15.90
N LEU A 23 -36.91 4.17 14.67
CA LEU A 23 -37.58 3.18 13.84
C LEU A 23 -36.49 2.29 13.23
N ALA A 24 -36.23 1.17 13.90
CA ALA A 24 -35.41 0.09 13.40
C ALA A 24 -36.15 -0.61 12.25
N TRP A 25 -36.04 -0.08 11.03
CA TRP A 25 -36.22 -0.88 9.83
C TRP A 25 -34.99 -1.75 9.68
N SER A 26 -35.11 -2.99 10.12
CA SER A 26 -34.25 -4.10 9.71
C SER A 26 -34.48 -4.36 8.22
N GLN A 27 -33.94 -3.49 7.37
CA GLN A 27 -33.63 -3.91 6.01
C GLN A 27 -32.54 -4.96 6.15
N ILE A 28 -32.94 -6.21 5.92
CA ILE A 28 -32.04 -7.29 5.55
C ILE A 28 -31.47 -6.87 4.19
N SER A 29 -30.45 -6.01 4.23
CA SER A 29 -29.50 -5.91 3.15
C SER A 29 -28.79 -7.25 3.16
N PHE A 30 -29.15 -8.12 2.23
CA PHE A 30 -28.21 -9.10 1.72
C PHE A 30 -27.03 -8.31 1.18
N GLY A 31 -26.09 -8.04 2.08
CA GLY A 31 -24.77 -7.61 1.71
C GLY A 31 -24.26 -8.67 0.75
N VAL A 32 -24.05 -8.27 -0.49
CA VAL A 32 -22.97 -8.82 -1.31
C VAL A 32 -21.66 -8.38 -0.65
N GLY A 33 -21.49 -8.83 0.59
CA GLY A 33 -20.27 -8.81 1.38
C GLY A 33 -19.75 -10.21 1.26
N GLY A 34 -19.03 -10.46 0.17
CA GLY A 34 -18.23 -11.67 0.07
C GLY A 34 -17.31 -11.70 1.28
N ASP A 35 -17.52 -12.70 2.11
CA ASP A 35 -16.72 -13.02 3.27
C ASP A 35 -15.24 -12.94 2.91
N ASN A 36 -14.60 -11.88 3.38
CA ASN A 36 -13.15 -11.86 3.58
C ASN A 36 -12.88 -11.60 5.08
N VAL A 37 -13.71 -12.22 5.92
CA VAL A 37 -13.58 -12.25 7.39
C VAL A 37 -12.34 -13.07 7.80
N GLU A 38 -11.81 -13.91 6.90
CA GLU A 38 -10.53 -14.61 7.13
C GLU A 38 -9.31 -13.67 7.14
N ALA A 39 -9.42 -12.47 6.54
CA ALA A 39 -8.32 -11.49 6.55
C ALA A 39 -8.22 -10.70 7.88
N GLU A 40 -9.24 -10.74 8.75
CA GLU A 40 -9.26 -9.96 9.99
C GLU A 40 -8.71 -10.71 11.21
N SER A 41 -8.43 -12.03 11.12
CA SER A 41 -8.11 -12.83 12.31
C SER A 41 -6.99 -13.88 12.13
N SER A 42 -6.08 -13.73 11.17
CA SER A 42 -4.81 -14.46 11.28
C SER A 42 -3.97 -13.80 12.38
N LEU A 43 -4.07 -14.34 13.61
CA LEU A 43 -3.31 -13.90 14.78
C LEU A 43 -1.78 -13.97 14.56
N VAL A 44 -1.35 -14.70 13.53
CA VAL A 44 0.05 -14.89 13.15
C VAL A 44 0.44 -13.80 12.14
N PRO A 45 1.34 -12.88 12.51
CA PRO A 45 1.86 -11.90 11.56
C PRO A 45 2.62 -12.65 10.46
N PHE A 46 2.23 -12.43 9.21
CA PHE A 46 2.94 -12.94 8.04
C PHE A 46 3.75 -11.83 7.38
N LYS A 47 4.82 -12.20 6.70
CA LYS A 47 5.72 -11.27 6.02
C LYS A 47 5.12 -10.88 4.68
N ILE A 48 4.90 -9.58 4.51
CA ILE A 48 4.51 -9.01 3.23
C ILE A 48 5.72 -8.30 2.65
N MET A 49 6.12 -8.67 1.45
CA MET A 49 7.10 -7.93 0.66
C MET A 49 6.36 -6.97 -0.26
N MET A 50 6.79 -5.71 -0.26
CA MET A 50 6.28 -4.68 -1.16
C MET A 50 7.43 -4.11 -1.97
N ARG A 51 7.18 -3.89 -3.26
CA ARG A 51 8.05 -3.13 -4.14
C ARG A 51 7.24 -2.10 -4.91
N GLY A 52 7.80 -0.92 -5.03
CA GLY A 52 7.15 0.18 -5.72
C GLY A 52 8.10 1.34 -5.96
N ALA A 53 7.59 2.38 -6.57
CA ALA A 53 8.35 3.56 -6.93
C ALA A 53 7.96 4.78 -6.08
N ILE A 54 8.92 5.66 -5.81
CA ILE A 54 8.69 7.00 -5.28
C ILE A 54 9.20 8.02 -6.28
N ASN A 55 8.55 9.19 -6.34
CA ASN A 55 8.86 10.27 -7.29
C ASN A 55 8.82 9.86 -8.77
N ALA A 56 8.13 8.77 -9.11
CA ALA A 56 7.93 8.31 -10.47
C ALA A 56 6.62 8.90 -11.05
N PRO A 57 6.54 9.11 -12.38
CA PRO A 57 5.27 9.38 -13.03
C PRO A 57 4.31 8.19 -12.84
N ALA A 58 3.01 8.46 -12.92
CA ALA A 58 1.99 7.41 -12.82
C ALA A 58 2.21 6.33 -13.89
N ARG A 59 2.13 5.07 -13.48
CA ARG A 59 2.31 3.92 -14.38
C ARG A 59 1.01 3.13 -14.52
N ASP A 60 0.82 2.52 -15.69
CA ASP A 60 -0.36 1.70 -15.99
C ASP A 60 -0.37 0.37 -15.22
N ASP A 61 0.81 -0.10 -14.77
CA ASP A 61 1.00 -1.30 -13.95
C ASP A 61 0.90 -1.06 -12.44
N SER A 62 0.49 0.14 -12.03
CA SER A 62 0.29 0.50 -10.62
C SER A 62 -0.85 -0.29 -9.98
N LEU A 63 -0.59 -0.87 -8.80
CA LEU A 63 -1.61 -1.48 -7.95
C LEU A 63 -2.29 -0.46 -7.02
N GLY A 64 -1.75 0.75 -6.91
CA GLY A 64 -2.29 1.84 -6.11
C GLY A 64 -1.21 2.67 -5.40
N TYR A 65 -1.63 3.84 -4.92
CA TYR A 65 -0.75 4.78 -4.22
C TYR A 65 -0.93 4.69 -2.71
N LEU A 66 0.19 4.69 -2.00
CA LEU A 66 0.25 4.77 -0.55
C LEU A 66 1.06 5.99 -0.13
N ARG A 67 0.62 6.65 0.93
CA ARG A 67 1.38 7.74 1.52
C ARG A 67 2.41 7.18 2.51
N MET A 68 3.67 7.50 2.27
CA MET A 68 4.79 7.08 3.09
C MET A 68 5.44 8.27 3.78
N SER A 69 5.83 8.09 5.05
CA SER A 69 6.57 9.11 5.81
C SER A 69 7.87 8.54 6.33
N ILE A 70 8.96 9.28 6.17
CA ILE A 70 10.24 8.96 6.80
C ILE A 70 10.39 9.83 8.05
N SER A 71 10.33 9.20 9.23
CA SER A 71 10.32 9.91 10.51
C SER A 71 11.55 10.81 10.68
N ASP A 72 12.74 10.30 10.34
CA ASP A 72 14.02 11.00 10.56
C ASP A 72 14.20 12.26 9.70
N TYR A 73 13.54 12.31 8.54
CA TYR A 73 13.66 13.43 7.60
C TYR A 73 12.40 14.30 7.53
N HIS A 74 11.35 13.96 8.30
CA HIS A 74 10.04 14.61 8.25
C HIS A 74 9.46 14.77 6.83
N ALA A 75 9.85 13.87 5.92
CA ALA A 75 9.48 13.91 4.52
C ALA A 75 8.35 12.91 4.26
N THR A 76 7.41 13.32 3.41
CA THR A 76 6.30 12.48 2.97
C THR A 76 6.42 12.26 1.47
N TYR A 77 6.27 11.01 1.04
CA TYR A 77 6.37 10.59 -0.35
C TYR A 77 5.11 9.83 -0.74
N ASP A 78 4.68 10.01 -1.99
CA ASP A 78 3.68 9.15 -2.59
C ASP A 78 4.39 7.92 -3.18
N PHE A 79 4.02 6.75 -2.67
CA PHE A 79 4.58 5.45 -3.01
C PHE A 79 3.64 4.72 -3.94
N ASP A 80 4.05 4.59 -5.20
CA ASP A 80 3.36 3.85 -6.23
C ASP A 80 3.69 2.36 -6.10
N VAL A 81 2.72 1.57 -5.65
CA VAL A 81 2.93 0.15 -5.38
C VAL A 81 2.85 -0.64 -6.68
N LEU A 82 3.94 -1.30 -7.06
CA LEU A 82 4.00 -2.11 -8.28
C LEU A 82 3.74 -3.59 -8.01
N THR A 83 4.28 -4.11 -6.90
CA THR A 83 4.11 -5.52 -6.54
C THR A 83 3.96 -5.66 -5.04
N VAL A 84 3.09 -6.59 -4.64
CA VAL A 84 2.85 -6.96 -3.25
C VAL A 84 2.73 -8.47 -3.19
N GLN A 85 3.48 -9.09 -2.28
CA GLN A 85 3.49 -10.53 -2.12
C GLN A 85 3.50 -10.89 -0.63
N ALA A 86 2.59 -11.75 -0.20
CA ALA A 86 2.71 -12.44 1.08
C ALA A 86 3.70 -13.58 0.92
N VAL A 87 4.86 -13.46 1.57
CA VAL A 87 5.98 -14.40 1.43
C VAL A 87 5.69 -15.73 2.11
N ASP A 88 4.94 -15.68 3.23
CA ASP A 88 4.63 -16.88 4.00
C ASP A 88 3.34 -17.58 3.53
N ASP A 89 2.46 -16.88 2.80
CA ASP A 89 1.21 -17.45 2.28
C ASP A 89 0.87 -16.91 0.89
N ALA A 90 1.14 -17.72 -0.13
CA ALA A 90 0.88 -17.37 -1.52
C ALA A 90 -0.61 -17.26 -1.89
N ARG A 91 -1.54 -17.71 -1.01
CA ARG A 91 -2.99 -17.61 -1.25
C ARG A 91 -3.49 -16.19 -1.06
N ILE A 92 -2.76 -15.37 -0.31
CA ILE A 92 -3.13 -13.98 -0.05
C ILE A 92 -2.76 -13.13 -1.27
N THR A 93 -3.79 -12.59 -1.92
CA THR A 93 -3.62 -11.78 -3.13
C THR A 93 -3.12 -10.36 -2.79
N ALA A 94 -2.42 -9.74 -3.74
CA ALA A 94 -1.96 -8.36 -3.63
C ALA A 94 -3.11 -7.38 -3.34
N TRP A 95 -4.26 -7.61 -3.99
CA TRP A 95 -5.46 -6.79 -3.80
C TRP A 95 -6.01 -6.88 -2.36
N ALA A 96 -6.07 -8.08 -1.78
CA ALA A 96 -6.54 -8.26 -0.40
C ALA A 96 -5.67 -7.50 0.61
N ILE A 97 -4.35 -7.48 0.37
CA ILE A 97 -3.40 -6.71 1.19
C ILE A 97 -3.63 -5.21 1.02
N LEU A 98 -3.74 -4.72 -0.22
CA LEU A 98 -3.88 -3.29 -0.50
C LEU A 98 -5.24 -2.72 -0.08
N GLN A 99 -6.29 -3.54 -0.08
CA GLN A 99 -7.63 -3.13 0.37
C GLN A 99 -7.61 -2.63 1.83
N GLN A 100 -6.71 -3.15 2.67
CA GLN A 100 -6.53 -2.68 4.06
C GLN A 100 -6.01 -1.23 4.12
N TYR A 101 -5.32 -0.75 3.08
CA TYR A 101 -4.70 0.57 3.01
C TYR A 101 -5.49 1.58 2.17
N LYS A 102 -6.49 1.13 1.41
CA LYS A 102 -7.29 1.94 0.48
C LYS A 102 -8.01 3.13 1.12
N ASN A 103 -8.34 3.05 2.41
CA ASN A 103 -9.08 4.11 3.10
C ASN A 103 -8.26 5.38 3.40
N GLY A 104 -7.00 5.47 2.94
CA GLY A 104 -6.19 6.69 3.00
C GLY A 104 -5.79 7.16 4.41
N LYS A 105 -6.23 6.46 5.46
CA LYS A 105 -5.92 6.77 6.87
C LYS A 105 -4.60 6.16 7.33
N HIS A 106 -3.87 5.49 6.45
CA HIS A 106 -2.69 4.72 6.84
C HIS A 106 -1.47 5.29 6.15
N ASN A 107 -0.78 6.17 6.87
CA ASN A 107 0.58 6.55 6.53
C ASN A 107 1.49 5.39 6.92
N LEU A 108 2.24 4.88 5.94
CA LEU A 108 3.28 3.90 6.18
C LEU A 108 4.54 4.61 6.66
N ILE A 109 5.13 4.13 7.75
CA ILE A 109 6.41 4.62 8.25
C ILE A 109 7.51 3.88 7.49
N LEU A 110 8.41 4.61 6.85
CA LEU A 110 9.59 4.01 6.22
C LEU A 110 10.71 3.89 7.26
N ASP A 111 11.26 2.69 7.40
CA ASP A 111 12.37 2.40 8.30
C ASP A 111 13.42 1.55 7.57
N GLY A 112 14.67 1.52 8.04
CA GLY A 112 15.71 0.71 7.42
C GLY A 112 17.13 1.19 7.73
N PRO A 113 18.13 0.58 7.10
CA PRO A 113 19.52 1.02 7.20
C PRO A 113 19.66 2.50 6.79
N LYS A 114 20.42 3.26 7.58
CA LYS A 114 20.66 4.69 7.35
C LYS A 114 21.18 4.98 5.94
N GLU A 115 22.00 4.09 5.39
CA GLU A 115 22.53 4.21 4.02
C GLU A 115 21.42 4.21 2.96
N LEU A 116 20.40 3.36 3.12
CA LEU A 116 19.27 3.28 2.18
C LEU A 116 18.34 4.48 2.33
N LEU A 117 18.05 4.89 3.57
CA LEU A 117 17.24 6.07 3.84
C LEU A 117 17.93 7.35 3.35
N SER A 118 19.26 7.44 3.52
CA SER A 118 20.07 8.55 3.02
C SER A 118 20.05 8.62 1.50
N LYS A 119 20.06 7.48 0.77
CA LYS A 119 19.88 7.48 -0.69
C LYS A 119 18.55 8.10 -1.12
N ILE A 120 17.47 7.84 -0.36
CA ILE A 120 16.16 8.44 -0.62
C ILE A 120 16.17 9.94 -0.32
N GLY A 121 16.74 10.32 0.83
CA GLY A 121 16.80 11.73 1.27
C GLY A 121 17.73 12.61 0.43
N GLN A 122 18.77 12.03 -0.19
CA GLN A 122 19.73 12.74 -1.05
C GLN A 122 19.34 12.72 -2.52
N ALA A 123 18.36 11.92 -2.93
CA ALA A 123 17.92 11.89 -4.31
C ALA A 123 17.30 13.24 -4.70
N GLU A 124 17.63 13.70 -5.90
CA GLU A 124 17.07 14.95 -6.40
C GLU A 124 15.54 14.81 -6.55
N PRO A 125 14.78 15.89 -6.33
CA PRO A 125 13.35 15.90 -6.64
C PRO A 125 13.11 15.37 -8.04
N ARG A 126 12.09 14.51 -8.22
CA ARG A 126 11.75 13.84 -9.50
C ARG A 126 12.73 12.77 -9.96
N THR A 127 13.70 12.37 -9.15
CA THR A 127 14.47 11.15 -9.42
C THR A 127 13.62 9.94 -9.07
N PRO A 128 13.23 9.10 -10.04
CA PRO A 128 12.44 7.91 -9.77
C PRO A 128 13.30 6.89 -9.01
N LEU A 129 12.83 6.49 -7.83
CA LEU A 129 13.50 5.47 -7.02
C LEU A 129 12.59 4.27 -6.88
N MET A 130 13.13 3.08 -7.13
CA MET A 130 12.50 1.82 -6.79
C MET A 130 12.90 1.44 -5.37
N ILE A 131 11.91 1.18 -4.53
CA ILE A 131 12.14 0.71 -3.16
C ILE A 131 11.52 -0.68 -2.99
N THR A 132 12.21 -1.55 -2.25
CA THR A 132 11.72 -2.87 -1.86
C THR A 132 11.90 -3.06 -0.36
N GLY A 133 10.88 -3.58 0.30
CA GLY A 133 10.90 -3.76 1.75
C GLY A 133 9.87 -4.76 2.26
N PHE A 134 10.00 -5.09 3.53
CA PHE A 134 9.05 -5.92 4.25
C PHE A 134 8.13 -5.06 5.11
N LEU A 135 6.83 -5.22 4.92
CA LEU A 135 5.81 -4.51 5.66
C LEU A 135 5.53 -5.20 7.00
N GLN A 136 5.72 -4.46 8.08
CA GLN A 136 5.34 -4.84 9.43
C GLN A 136 3.91 -4.34 9.71
N GLN A 137 2.90 -5.15 9.37
CA GLN A 137 1.48 -4.77 9.42
C GLN A 137 1.07 -4.07 10.73
N ARG A 138 1.43 -4.66 11.89
CA ARG A 138 1.06 -4.12 13.21
C ARG A 138 1.60 -2.72 13.48
N ARG A 139 2.82 -2.43 13.02
CA ARG A 139 3.49 -1.13 13.20
C ARG A 139 3.26 -0.18 12.04
N LYS A 140 2.69 -0.67 10.93
CA LYS A 140 2.56 0.05 9.66
C LYS A 140 3.92 0.57 9.18
N THR A 141 4.96 -0.21 9.42
CA THR A 141 6.34 0.15 9.08
C THR A 141 6.80 -0.67 7.88
N LEU A 142 7.19 -0.03 6.80
CA LEU A 142 7.86 -0.68 5.68
C LEU A 142 9.37 -0.65 5.95
N ARG A 143 9.96 -1.81 6.26
CA ARG A 143 11.39 -1.93 6.49
C ARG A 143 12.11 -2.15 5.18
N LEU A 144 12.92 -1.18 4.76
CA LEU A 144 13.69 -1.21 3.52
C LEU A 144 14.71 -2.35 3.52
N THR A 145 14.81 -2.97 2.35
CA THR A 145 15.81 -3.99 2.03
C THR A 145 16.66 -3.57 0.83
N LYS A 146 16.06 -2.86 -0.13
CA LYS A 146 16.72 -2.41 -1.35
C LYS A 146 16.16 -1.06 -1.80
N VAL A 147 17.06 -0.22 -2.32
CA VAL A 147 16.73 1.05 -2.98
C VAL A 147 17.56 1.11 -4.25
N GLU A 148 16.90 1.29 -5.39
CA GLU A 148 17.53 1.40 -6.72
C GLU A 148 17.10 2.71 -7.35
N ILE A 149 18.04 3.42 -7.98
CA ILE A 149 17.73 4.56 -8.82
C ILE A 149 17.37 3.99 -10.19
N ILE A 150 16.17 4.26 -10.67
CA ILE A 150 15.75 3.81 -12.00
C ILE A 150 16.29 4.84 -12.99
N GLY A 151 17.16 4.43 -13.90
CA GLY A 151 17.53 5.30 -15.02
C GLY A 151 16.27 5.65 -15.82
N MET A 152 16.19 6.87 -16.37
CA MET A 152 15.03 7.26 -17.19
C MET A 152 14.78 6.32 -18.37
N GLU A 153 15.81 5.59 -18.82
CA GLU A 153 15.75 4.60 -19.90
C GLU A 153 15.04 3.29 -19.49
N ASP A 154 15.13 2.87 -18.23
CA ASP A 154 14.60 1.57 -17.77
C ASP A 154 13.08 1.59 -17.48
N LEU A 155 12.46 2.77 -17.45
CA LEU A 155 11.01 2.90 -17.16
C LEU A 155 10.11 2.45 -18.32
N THR A 156 10.66 2.25 -19.52
CA THR A 156 9.92 1.78 -20.70
C THR A 156 10.20 0.33 -21.07
N SER A 157 11.15 -0.32 -20.39
CA SER A 157 11.43 -1.73 -20.64
C SER A 157 10.34 -2.58 -19.97
N PRO A 158 9.49 -3.28 -20.75
CA PRO A 158 8.56 -4.26 -20.16
C PRO A 158 9.39 -5.25 -19.35
N LEU A 159 8.94 -5.55 -18.12
CA LEU A 159 9.59 -6.52 -17.23
C LEU A 159 10.03 -7.73 -18.05
N PRO A 160 11.24 -8.28 -17.85
CA PRO A 160 11.61 -9.53 -18.48
C PRO A 160 10.58 -10.55 -18.05
N LEU A 161 9.64 -10.85 -18.94
CA LEU A 161 8.77 -12.00 -18.83
C LEU A 161 9.77 -13.13 -18.61
N LYS A 162 9.63 -13.83 -17.48
CA LYS A 162 10.25 -15.15 -17.31
C LYS A 162 9.83 -15.92 -18.56
N GLU A 163 10.71 -15.97 -19.54
CA GLU A 163 10.58 -16.87 -20.67
C GLU A 163 10.49 -18.24 -20.02
N LYS A 164 9.28 -18.83 -20.09
CA LYS A 164 9.09 -20.24 -19.81
C LYS A 164 9.76 -20.99 -20.97
N GLU A 165 11.08 -20.99 -20.99
CA GLU A 165 11.84 -21.94 -21.77
C GLU A 165 11.77 -23.27 -21.03
N GLY A 166 10.96 -24.19 -21.55
CA GLY A 166 11.02 -25.59 -21.16
C GLY A 166 9.66 -26.20 -20.85
N GLU A 167 8.82 -26.35 -21.86
CA GLU A 167 7.76 -27.39 -21.80
C GLU A 167 7.15 -27.70 -23.19
N GLU A 168 7.96 -27.97 -24.21
CA GLU A 168 7.38 -28.41 -25.49
C GLU A 168 8.37 -29.21 -26.38
N GLU A 169 8.95 -30.32 -25.89
CA GLU A 169 9.44 -31.36 -26.81
C GLU A 169 9.66 -32.71 -26.10
N LYS A 170 8.56 -33.41 -25.74
CA LYS A 170 8.61 -34.83 -25.36
C LYS A 170 7.27 -35.54 -25.57
N VAL A 171 6.66 -35.38 -26.75
CA VAL A 171 5.51 -36.21 -27.17
C VAL A 171 5.64 -36.48 -28.68
N ALA A 172 6.64 -37.26 -29.08
CA ALA A 172 6.73 -37.79 -30.45
C ALA A 172 7.64 -39.02 -30.53
N GLU A 173 7.54 -39.97 -29.60
CA GLU A 173 8.24 -41.26 -29.78
C GLU A 173 7.56 -42.40 -29.01
N GLU A 174 6.27 -42.65 -29.26
CA GLU A 174 5.62 -43.90 -28.81
C GLU A 174 4.49 -44.33 -29.75
N GLU A 175 4.73 -44.32 -31.07
CA GLU A 175 3.80 -44.90 -32.06
C GLU A 175 4.55 -45.62 -33.19
N LYS A 176 5.48 -46.53 -32.86
CA LYS A 176 6.10 -47.48 -33.82
C LYS A 176 6.52 -48.83 -33.20
N ALA A 177 5.71 -49.42 -32.33
CA ALA A 177 6.00 -50.76 -31.79
C ALA A 177 4.79 -51.72 -31.81
N ALA A 178 3.83 -51.51 -32.72
CA ALA A 178 2.73 -52.44 -32.95
C ALA A 178 2.50 -52.64 -34.45
N GLU A 179 3.49 -53.24 -35.12
CA GLU A 179 3.28 -53.99 -36.37
C GLU A 179 4.29 -55.14 -36.46
#